data_AF-A0A7W1R080-F1
#
_entry.id   AF-A0A7W1R080-F1
#
_cell.length_a   1.000
_cell.length_b   1.000
_cell.length_c   1.000
_cell.angle_alpha   90.00
_cell.angle_beta   90.00
_cell.angle_gamma   90.00
#
_symmetry.space_group_name_H-M   'P 1'
#
loop_
_entity.id
_entity.type
_entity.pdbx_description
1 polymer ?
#
loop_
_entity_poly.entity_id
_entity_poly.type
_entity_poly.pdbx_seq_one_letter_code
_entity_poly.pdbx_strand_id
1 'polypeptide(L)'
;MTLSRQNILGIGLATAVLTAVALAAANFVGDGENGGAGAFAITLVASLIVAGALFGWAIPRIERPARMGLIVGALGLLSIAAYWTGLPYVLGPAAIVLGLLARSRVKEKNGGAAAVILGLLATIGGIAAVIGDQVF
;
A
#
# COMPACT_ATOMS: atom_id res chain seq x y z
N MET A 1 2.76 -0.98 21.70
CA MET A 1 2.72 0.38 21.13
C MET A 1 1.38 0.56 20.43
N THR A 2 0.57 1.52 20.87
CA THR A 2 -0.63 1.96 20.17
C THR A 2 -0.22 3.06 19.18
N LEU A 3 -0.55 2.91 17.89
CA LEU A 3 -0.26 3.95 16.90
C LEU A 3 -1.22 5.12 17.12
N SER A 4 -0.68 6.34 17.29
CA SER A 4 -1.50 7.54 17.38
C SER A 4 -2.11 7.88 16.02
N ARG A 5 -3.16 8.72 16.01
CA ARG A 5 -3.75 9.23 14.77
C ARG A 5 -2.74 9.99 13.91
N GLN A 6 -1.83 10.75 14.54
CA GLN A 6 -0.75 11.44 13.83
C GLN A 6 0.21 10.47 13.15
N ASN A 7 0.55 9.36 13.81
CA ASN A 7 1.41 8.32 13.21
C ASN A 7 0.73 7.68 11.99
N ILE A 8 -0.57 7.37 12.07
CA ILE A 8 -1.33 6.79 10.95
C ILE A 8 -1.34 7.76 9.76
N LEU A 9 -1.58 9.05 9.99
CA LEU A 9 -1.55 10.07 8.94
C LEU A 9 -0.14 10.25 8.36
N GLY A 10 0.90 10.26 9.20
CA GLY A 10 2.30 10.32 8.75
C GLY A 10 2.68 9.13 7.87
N ILE A 11 2.24 7.91 8.23
CA ILE A 11 2.42 6.72 7.39
C ILE A 11 1.60 6.83 6.09
N GLY A 12 0.40 7.40 6.15
CA GLY A 12 -0.41 7.68 4.96
C GLY A 12 0.28 8.66 4.01
N LEU A 13 0.97 9.68 4.52
CA LEU A 13 1.78 10.60 3.72
C LEU A 13 2.99 9.89 3.10
N ALA A 14 3.73 9.10 3.89
CA ALA A 14 4.85 8.31 3.38
C ALA A 14 4.38 7.33 2.28
N THR A 15 3.21 6.73 2.46
CA THR A 15 2.54 5.87 1.48
C THR A 15 2.23 6.65 0.20
N ALA A 16 1.64 7.84 0.32
CA ALA A 16 1.36 8.71 -0.84
C ALA A 16 2.62 9.08 -1.62
N VAL A 17 3.72 9.40 -0.93
CA VAL A 17 5.01 9.70 -1.56
C VAL A 17 5.57 8.47 -2.27
N LEU A 18 5.56 7.30 -1.61
CA LEU A 18 6.00 6.04 -2.23
C LEU A 18 5.21 5.75 -3.50
N THR A 19 3.87 5.85 -3.44
CA THR A 19 3.00 5.64 -4.59
C THR A 19 3.30 6.62 -5.72
N ALA A 20 3.51 7.90 -5.42
CA ALA A 20 3.84 8.91 -6.42
C ALA A 20 5.17 8.60 -7.12
N VAL A 21 6.21 8.21 -6.36
CA VAL A 21 7.51 7.84 -6.92
C VAL A 21 7.41 6.58 -7.80
N ALA A 22 6.73 5.53 -7.32
CA ALA A 22 6.60 4.29 -8.05
C ALA A 22 5.79 4.47 -9.35
N LEU A 23 4.70 5.25 -9.32
CA LEU A 23 3.91 5.56 -10.51
C LEU A 23 4.66 6.48 -11.47
N ALA A 24 5.48 7.41 -10.98
CA ALA A 24 6.31 8.24 -11.82
C ALA A 24 7.34 7.39 -12.57
N ALA A 25 7.97 6.44 -11.88
CA ALA A 25 8.86 5.48 -12.53
C ALA A 25 8.12 4.69 -13.63
N ALA A 26 6.95 4.11 -13.31
CA ALA A 26 6.17 3.32 -14.26
C ALA A 26 5.63 4.10 -15.48
N ASN A 27 5.56 5.44 -15.43
CA ASN A 27 4.99 6.26 -16.51
C ASN A 27 6.00 7.12 -17.27
N PHE A 28 7.21 7.32 -16.72
CA PHE A 28 8.20 8.25 -17.28
C PHE A 28 9.61 7.68 -17.39
N VAL A 29 9.90 6.54 -16.77
CA VAL A 29 11.20 5.88 -16.88
C VAL A 29 11.08 4.74 -17.90
N GLY A 30 12.19 4.45 -18.58
CA GLY A 30 12.28 3.37 -19.56
C GLY A 30 12.05 3.85 -20.99
N ASP A 31 12.64 3.12 -21.95
CA ASP A 31 12.54 3.38 -23.39
C ASP A 31 11.32 2.68 -24.05
N GLY A 32 10.44 2.07 -23.24
CA GLY A 32 9.27 1.31 -23.67
C GLY A 32 8.00 2.13 -23.92
N GLU A 33 6.87 1.44 -24.12
CA GLU A 33 5.54 2.06 -24.17
C GLU A 33 5.10 2.52 -22.78
N ASN A 34 5.33 3.80 -22.49
CA ASN A 34 5.00 4.39 -21.19
C ASN A 34 3.63 5.09 -21.25
N GLY A 35 2.89 5.09 -20.14
CA GLY A 35 1.56 5.73 -20.08
C GLY A 35 1.57 7.27 -20.14
N GLY A 36 2.72 7.89 -19.84
CA GLY A 36 2.90 9.34 -19.88
C GLY A 36 2.06 10.10 -18.83
N ALA A 37 1.97 11.43 -19.01
CA ALA A 37 1.41 12.32 -17.99
C ALA A 37 -0.07 12.08 -17.67
N GLY A 38 -0.87 11.68 -18.67
CA GLY A 38 -2.31 11.41 -18.48
C GLY A 38 -2.54 10.19 -17.60
N ALA A 39 -1.92 9.05 -17.93
CA ALA A 39 -2.04 7.82 -17.16
C ALA A 39 -1.47 7.98 -15.74
N PHE A 40 -0.33 8.67 -15.61
CA PHE A 40 0.25 9.03 -14.32
C PHE A 40 -0.73 9.83 -13.45
N ALA A 41 -1.31 10.90 -13.98
CA ALA A 41 -2.22 11.75 -13.22
C ALA A 41 -3.47 10.98 -12.73
N ILE A 42 -4.05 10.15 -13.60
CA ILE A 42 -5.26 9.37 -13.27
C ILE A 42 -4.95 8.33 -12.18
N THR A 43 -3.91 7.53 -12.38
CA THR A 43 -3.53 6.46 -11.43
C THR A 43 -3.06 7.03 -10.09
N LEU A 44 -2.34 8.15 -10.11
CA LEU A 44 -1.92 8.85 -8.90
C LEU A 44 -3.12 9.38 -8.12
N VAL A 45 -4.01 10.15 -8.76
CA VAL A 45 -5.19 10.70 -8.08
C VAL A 45 -6.06 9.59 -7.50
N ALA A 46 -6.32 8.52 -8.27
CA ALA A 46 -7.07 7.37 -7.78
C ALA A 46 -6.40 6.73 -6.55
N SER A 47 -5.09 6.52 -6.61
CA SER A 47 -4.34 5.94 -5.49
C SER A 47 -4.31 6.84 -4.25
N LEU A 48 -4.19 8.15 -4.43
CA LEU A 48 -4.23 9.12 -3.33
C LEU A 48 -5.61 9.17 -2.67
N ILE A 49 -6.70 9.02 -3.43
CA ILE A 49 -8.05 8.88 -2.87
C ILE A 49 -8.14 7.62 -2.02
N VAL A 50 -7.64 6.48 -2.51
CA VAL A 50 -7.63 5.22 -1.75
C VAL A 50 -6.77 5.34 -0.48
N ALA A 51 -5.58 5.95 -0.57
CA ALA A 51 -4.72 6.20 0.57
C ALA A 51 -5.39 7.13 1.59
N GLY A 52 -5.98 8.23 1.14
CA GLY A 52 -6.73 9.16 1.99
C GLY A 52 -7.91 8.47 2.69
N ALA A 53 -8.68 7.65 1.96
CA ALA A 53 -9.77 6.88 2.51
C ALA A 53 -9.30 5.86 3.56
N LEU A 54 -8.21 5.13 3.28
CA LEU A 54 -7.68 4.13 4.20
C LEU A 54 -7.05 4.74 5.45
N PHE A 55 -6.06 5.62 5.29
CA PHE A 55 -5.28 6.16 6.40
C PHE A 55 -6.00 7.31 7.14
N GLY A 56 -6.77 8.12 6.42
CA GLY A 56 -7.50 9.25 7.01
C GLY A 56 -8.82 8.86 7.65
N TRP A 57 -9.48 7.81 7.13
CA TRP A 57 -10.85 7.47 7.54
C TRP A 57 -11.04 6.03 8.02
N ALA A 58 -10.69 5.01 7.23
CA ALA A 58 -11.04 3.62 7.52
C ALA A 58 -10.22 3.01 8.66
N ILE A 59 -8.88 3.05 8.58
CA ILE A 59 -7.96 2.42 9.55
C ILE A 59 -8.26 2.88 11.00
N PRO A 60 -8.45 4.19 11.30
CA PRO A 60 -8.78 4.64 12.66
C PRO A 60 -10.09 4.08 13.22
N ARG A 61 -11.01 3.61 12.36
CA ARG A 61 -12.35 3.13 12.72
C ARG A 61 -12.47 1.60 12.74
N ILE A 62 -11.42 0.87 12.34
CA ILE A 62 -11.48 -0.59 12.24
C ILE A 62 -11.40 -1.24 13.62
N GLU A 63 -12.43 -2.00 13.96
CA GLU A 63 -12.51 -2.76 15.22
C GLU A 63 -11.75 -4.07 15.18
N ARG A 64 -11.53 -4.68 14.01
CA ARG A 64 -10.86 -5.99 13.84
C ARG A 64 -9.63 -5.85 12.92
N PRO A 65 -8.55 -5.22 13.40
CA PRO A 65 -7.40 -4.89 12.58
C PRO A 65 -6.69 -6.10 11.99
N ALA A 66 -6.65 -7.27 12.66
CA ALA A 66 -6.04 -8.47 12.07
C ALA A 66 -6.80 -8.95 10.83
N ARG A 67 -8.12 -9.09 10.93
CA ARG A 67 -8.95 -9.58 9.81
C ARG A 67 -8.87 -8.62 8.63
N MET A 68 -8.99 -7.32 8.89
CA MET A 68 -8.89 -6.33 7.82
C MET A 68 -7.48 -6.26 7.25
N GLY A 69 -6.43 -6.36 8.06
CA GLY A 69 -5.05 -6.40 7.58
C GLY A 69 -4.78 -7.60 6.68
N LEU A 70 -5.35 -8.76 6.97
CA LEU A 70 -5.27 -9.95 6.11
C LEU A 70 -6.00 -9.73 4.77
N ILE A 71 -7.21 -9.17 4.79
CA ILE A 71 -7.98 -8.88 3.56
C ILE A 71 -7.22 -7.85 2.71
N VAL A 72 -6.83 -6.73 3.30
CA VAL A 72 -6.10 -5.66 2.61
C VAL A 72 -4.74 -6.15 2.12
N GLY A 73 -4.04 -6.96 2.90
CA GLY A 73 -2.75 -7.55 2.51
C GLY A 73 -2.89 -8.54 1.36
N ALA A 74 -3.92 -9.40 1.37
CA ALA A 74 -4.21 -10.31 0.27
C ALA A 74 -4.58 -9.54 -1.01
N LEU A 75 -5.42 -8.52 -0.92
CA LEU A 75 -5.73 -7.63 -2.05
C LEU A 75 -4.48 -6.91 -2.56
N GLY A 76 -3.62 -6.44 -1.67
CA GLY A 76 -2.33 -5.84 -2.01
C GLY A 76 -1.44 -6.81 -2.78
N LEU A 77 -1.34 -8.06 -2.34
CA LEU A 77 -0.54 -9.09 -3.02
C LEU A 77 -1.10 -9.40 -4.41
N LEU A 78 -2.42 -9.56 -4.54
CA LEU A 78 -3.08 -9.77 -5.84
C LEU A 78 -2.89 -8.57 -6.77
N SER A 79 -2.85 -7.35 -6.22
CA SER A 79 -2.67 -6.13 -7.00
C SER A 79 -1.27 -5.95 -7.59
N ILE A 80 -0.28 -6.79 -7.21
CA ILE A 80 1.05 -6.78 -7.84
C ILE A 80 0.93 -7.04 -9.36
N ALA A 81 0.00 -7.91 -9.78
CA ALA A 81 -0.24 -8.18 -11.20
C ALA A 81 -0.71 -6.93 -11.98
N ALA A 82 -1.18 -5.90 -11.28
CA ALA A 82 -1.59 -4.61 -11.82
C ALA A 82 -0.83 -3.47 -11.14
N TYR A 83 0.49 -3.62 -10.93
CA TYR A 83 1.30 -2.70 -10.15
C TYR A 83 1.23 -1.24 -10.66
N TRP A 84 1.07 -1.04 -11.97
CA TRP A 84 0.92 0.26 -12.62
C TRP A 84 -0.32 1.05 -12.15
N THR A 85 -1.26 0.42 -11.44
CA THR A 85 -2.42 1.09 -10.83
C THR A 85 -2.07 1.88 -9.58
N GLY A 86 -0.93 1.57 -8.93
CA GLY A 86 -0.51 2.17 -7.67
C GLY A 86 -1.03 1.47 -6.41
N LEU A 87 -1.96 0.52 -6.57
CA LEU A 87 -2.60 -0.21 -5.47
C LEU A 87 -1.64 -0.98 -4.56
N PRO A 88 -0.62 -1.73 -5.03
CA PRO A 88 0.25 -2.48 -4.11
C PRO A 88 1.02 -1.55 -3.17
N TYR A 89 1.38 -0.34 -3.62
CA TYR A 89 2.06 0.67 -2.82
C TYR A 89 1.16 1.31 -1.76
N VAL A 90 -0.16 1.21 -1.90
CA VAL A 90 -1.13 1.74 -0.93
C VAL A 90 -1.63 0.65 0.01
N LEU A 91 -2.06 -0.49 -0.55
CA LEU A 91 -2.63 -1.60 0.18
C LEU A 91 -1.57 -2.32 1.03
N GLY A 92 -0.33 -2.43 0.54
CA GLY A 92 0.77 -3.02 1.28
C GLY A 92 1.04 -2.31 2.61
N PRO A 93 1.36 -1.00 2.61
CA PRO A 93 1.53 -0.22 3.83
C PRO A 93 0.29 -0.19 4.73
N ALA A 94 -0.92 -0.16 4.15
CA ALA A 94 -2.15 -0.21 4.93
C ALA A 94 -2.29 -1.54 5.70
N ALA A 95 -1.96 -2.67 5.07
CA ALA A 95 -1.94 -3.98 5.72
C ALA A 95 -0.87 -4.06 6.82
N ILE A 96 0.30 -3.45 6.61
CA ILE A 96 1.34 -3.34 7.64
C ILE A 96 0.82 -2.59 8.86
N VAL A 97 0.20 -1.42 8.68
CA VAL A 97 -0.35 -0.62 9.78
C VAL A 97 -1.43 -1.40 10.55
N LEU A 98 -2.36 -2.03 9.83
CA LEU A 98 -3.40 -2.87 10.43
C LEU A 98 -2.79 -4.04 11.20
N GLY A 99 -1.77 -4.70 10.66
CA GLY A 99 -1.05 -5.76 11.34
C GLY A 99 -0.33 -5.30 12.61
N LEU A 100 0.28 -4.11 12.60
CA LEU A 100 0.91 -3.52 13.78
C LEU A 100 -0.12 -3.16 14.86
N LEU A 101 -1.27 -2.60 14.46
CA LEU A 101 -2.40 -2.34 15.37
C LEU A 101 -2.91 -3.65 15.98
N ALA A 102 -3.08 -4.70 15.19
CA ALA A 102 -3.49 -6.01 15.65
C ALA A 102 -2.50 -6.63 16.66
N ARG A 103 -1.19 -6.48 16.42
CA ARG A 103 -0.15 -6.98 17.34
C ARG A 103 -0.15 -6.29 18.70
N SER A 104 -0.71 -5.08 18.82
CA SER A 104 -0.93 -4.44 20.12
C SER A 104 -2.08 -5.05 20.93
N ARG A 105 -2.87 -5.95 20.33
CA ARG A 105 -4.00 -6.65 20.96
C ARG A 105 -3.66 -8.12 21.16
N VAL A 106 -3.69 -8.60 22.41
CA VAL A 106 -3.25 -9.97 22.77
C VAL A 106 -3.96 -11.07 21.96
N LYS A 107 -5.27 -10.92 21.70
CA LYS A 107 -6.07 -11.92 20.97
C LYS A 107 -5.82 -11.98 19.45
N GLU A 108 -5.11 -10.99 18.88
CA GLU A 108 -4.96 -10.83 17.43
C GLU A 108 -3.50 -10.97 16.95
N LYS A 109 -2.59 -11.35 17.84
CA LYS A 109 -1.13 -11.31 17.61
C LYS A 109 -0.67 -12.07 16.35
N ASN A 110 -1.16 -13.29 16.15
CA ASN A 110 -0.78 -14.13 15.00
C ASN A 110 -1.32 -13.58 13.68
N GLY A 111 -2.60 -13.18 13.66
CA GLY A 111 -3.21 -12.55 12.48
C GLY A 111 -2.54 -11.22 12.14
N GLY A 112 -2.10 -10.46 13.14
CA GLY A 112 -1.35 -9.23 12.94
C GLY A 112 0.03 -9.44 12.30
N ALA A 113 0.76 -10.49 12.69
CA ALA A 113 2.04 -10.83 12.07
C ALA A 113 1.87 -11.21 10.59
N ALA A 114 0.87 -12.05 10.28
CA ALA A 114 0.55 -12.43 8.91
C ALA A 114 0.15 -11.22 8.04
N ALA A 115 -0.65 -10.29 8.57
CA ALA A 115 -1.00 -9.06 7.87
C ALA A 115 0.23 -8.18 7.55
N VAL A 116 1.18 -8.06 8.48
CA VAL A 116 2.45 -7.36 8.21
C VAL A 116 3.24 -8.04 7.10
N ILE A 117 3.36 -9.37 7.13
CA ILE A 117 4.09 -10.13 6.11
C ILE A 117 3.44 -9.94 4.74
N LEU A 118 2.12 -10.08 4.64
CA LEU A 118 1.40 -9.84 3.37
C LEU A 118 1.59 -8.41 2.87
N GLY A 119 1.53 -7.43 3.77
CA GLY A 119 1.73 -6.03 3.40
C GLY A 119 3.16 -5.74 2.92
N LEU A 120 4.18 -6.36 3.54
CA LEU A 120 5.57 -6.28 3.09
C LEU A 120 5.75 -6.93 1.72
N LEU A 121 5.21 -8.15 1.53
CA LEU A 121 5.27 -8.85 0.25
C LEU A 121 4.57 -8.07 -0.87
N ALA A 122 3.39 -7.48 -0.59
CA ALA A 122 2.69 -6.62 -1.54
C ALA A 122 3.53 -5.39 -1.92
N THR A 123 4.09 -4.70 -0.93
CA THR A 123 4.87 -3.47 -1.15
C THR A 123 6.16 -3.76 -1.92
N ILE A 124 6.95 -4.73 -1.44
CA ILE A 124 8.23 -5.11 -2.06
C ILE A 124 7.99 -5.72 -3.43
N GLY A 125 6.98 -6.58 -3.57
CA GLY A 125 6.61 -7.18 -4.86
C GLY A 125 6.19 -6.14 -5.88
N GLY A 126 5.40 -5.13 -5.49
CA GLY A 126 5.05 -4.01 -6.37
C GLY A 126 6.27 -3.17 -6.78
N ILE A 127 7.23 -2.95 -5.87
CA ILE A 127 8.47 -2.23 -6.19
C ILE A 127 9.32 -3.06 -7.16
N ALA A 128 9.49 -4.35 -6.89
CA ALA A 128 10.23 -5.27 -7.74
C ALA A 128 9.60 -5.39 -9.13
N ALA A 129 8.27 -5.35 -9.22
CA ALA A 129 7.56 -5.36 -10.50
C ALA A 129 7.87 -4.11 -11.34
N VAL A 130 7.84 -2.92 -10.74
CA VAL A 130 8.27 -1.68 -11.43
C VAL A 130 9.72 -1.79 -11.85
N ILE A 131 10.63 -2.17 -10.96
CA ILE A 131 12.05 -2.25 -11.31
C ILE A 131 12.28 -3.28 -12.44
N GLY A 132 11.60 -4.43 -12.39
CA GLY A 132 11.69 -5.46 -13.41
C GLY A 132 11.24 -4.97 -14.78
N ASP A 133 10.10 -4.27 -14.84
CA ASP A 133 9.56 -3.67 -16.05
C ASP A 133 10.48 -2.61 -16.70
N GLN A 134 11.34 -1.98 -15.89
CA GLN A 134 12.28 -0.97 -16.37
C GLN A 134 13.61 -1.57 -16.87
N VAL A 135 13.88 -2.83 -16.54
CA VAL A 135 15.15 -3.51 -16.85
C VAL A 135 15.00 -4.54 -17.97
N PHE A 136 13.82 -5.14 -18.12
CA PHE A 136 13.55 -6.24 -19.04
C PHE A 136 12.45 -5.87 -20.03
#